data_AF-A0A922VGP2-F1
#
_entry.id   AF-A0A922VGP2-F1
#
_cell.length_a   1.000
_cell.length_b   1.000
_cell.length_c   1.000
_cell.angle_alpha   90.00
_cell.angle_beta   90.00
_cell.angle_gamma   90.00
#
_symmetry.space_group_name_H-M   'P 1'
#
loop_
_entity.id
_entity.type
_entity.pdbx_description
1 polymer ?
#
loop_
_entity_poly.entity_id
_entity_poly.type
_entity_poly.pdbx_seq_one_letter_code
_entity_poly.pdbx_strand_id
1 'polypeptide(L)'
;MHHSVITPAAPPPPARLLAAAWVAAISLQVAVIQLTTPDLIVYNIPWFYHIAASGPVAAFAAPFGNYSPPYYYLLVGALPLHGLIPAALAVKLVSFACTGLLAMAVWRLLVAIGVAHAARWALVVPLLPSVMISGAILGQCDALYAAPCVMAVASAIKRRHAAMFLWCGVAFAIKAQAVFGAPFVLAIVIARQIPVRLWLFAPLGYAAMLAPAALAGWPIANLLTIYLHQSETFADISRNAPNIWMVAQLAGVTTPLVGLAFAAAMGAIGAYAARLGATARHFAAPLLLRSALLAPLIVAGLLPKMHDRYFFLADVLSLALAIAAPARDTWRIQAHVQLGSVLALVAYLTGLPWLAALGAVPMISATILVARPLFWRGANDNPLLMRVT
;
A
#
# COMPACT_ATOMS: atom_id res chain seq x y z
N MET A 1 5.66 34.24 16.24
CA MET A 1 5.66 33.93 14.80
C MET A 1 6.88 33.07 14.50
N HIS A 2 6.77 31.74 14.53
CA HIS A 2 7.83 30.89 14.01
C HIS A 2 7.56 30.70 12.52
N HIS A 3 8.38 31.33 11.69
CA HIS A 3 8.57 30.88 10.32
C HIS A 3 9.09 29.45 10.40
N SER A 4 8.19 28.49 10.26
CA SER A 4 8.57 27.15 9.84
C SER A 4 9.31 27.31 8.52
N VAL A 5 10.63 27.18 8.55
CA VAL A 5 11.46 27.08 7.36
C VAL A 5 10.94 25.85 6.64
N ILE A 6 10.03 26.05 5.69
CA ILE A 6 9.59 25.03 4.76
C ILE A 6 10.86 24.72 3.98
N THR A 7 11.49 23.59 4.28
CA THR A 7 12.55 23.09 3.41
C THR A 7 11.97 23.05 2.00
N PRO A 8 12.60 23.73 1.03
CA PRO A 8 12.04 23.80 -0.31
C PRO A 8 11.84 22.38 -0.83
N ALA A 9 10.67 22.12 -1.44
CA ALA A 9 10.39 20.85 -2.07
C ALA A 9 11.50 20.50 -3.06
N ALA A 10 11.79 19.21 -3.25
CA ALA A 10 12.87 18.79 -4.13
C ALA A 10 12.58 19.31 -5.55
N PRO A 11 13.59 19.85 -6.25
CA PRO A 11 13.41 20.26 -7.64
C PRO A 11 12.97 19.04 -8.46
N PRO A 12 11.94 19.16 -9.31
CA PRO A 12 11.44 18.01 -10.06
C PRO A 12 12.53 17.45 -10.98
N PRO A 13 12.55 16.13 -11.22
CA PRO A 13 13.55 15.51 -12.07
C PRO A 13 13.50 16.11 -13.48
N PRO A 14 14.62 16.56 -14.09
CA PRO A 14 14.69 17.08 -15.46
C PRO A 14 13.87 16.27 -16.46
N ALA A 15 13.12 16.92 -17.36
CA ALA A 15 12.12 16.24 -18.20
C ALA A 15 12.78 15.20 -19.12
N ARG A 16 14.00 15.50 -19.59
CA ARG A 16 14.85 14.58 -20.35
C ARG A 16 15.26 13.36 -19.54
N LEU A 17 15.64 13.53 -18.26
CA LEU A 17 15.99 12.42 -17.38
C LEU A 17 14.76 11.55 -17.07
N LEU A 18 13.62 12.17 -16.82
CA LEU A 18 12.37 11.45 -16.59
C LEU A 18 11.95 10.66 -17.84
N ALA A 19 12.04 11.26 -19.03
CA ALA A 19 11.76 10.57 -20.29
C ALA A 19 12.72 9.39 -20.52
N ALA A 20 14.03 9.59 -20.30
CA ALA A 20 15.01 8.51 -20.40
C ALA A 20 14.73 7.37 -19.40
N ALA A 21 14.34 7.70 -18.17
CA ALA A 21 13.97 6.71 -17.16
C ALA A 21 12.72 5.92 -17.56
N TRP A 22 11.72 6.58 -18.17
CA TRP A 22 10.53 5.92 -18.70
C TRP A 22 10.85 5.01 -19.88
N VAL A 23 11.71 5.44 -20.81
CA VAL A 23 12.16 4.60 -21.92
C VAL A 23 12.88 3.36 -21.37
N ALA A 24 13.83 3.54 -20.46
CA ALA A 24 14.53 2.42 -19.83
C ALA A 24 13.56 1.47 -19.10
N ALA A 25 12.61 2.03 -18.34
CA ALA A 25 11.63 1.24 -17.61
C ALA A 25 10.72 0.44 -18.55
N ILE A 26 10.17 1.07 -19.59
CA ILE A 26 9.32 0.38 -20.58
C ILE A 26 10.11 -0.71 -21.29
N SER A 27 11.35 -0.44 -21.72
CA SER A 27 12.22 -1.45 -22.33
C SER A 27 12.44 -2.64 -21.41
N LEU A 28 12.69 -2.39 -20.12
CA LEU A 28 12.80 -3.46 -19.12
C LEU A 28 11.48 -4.24 -18.97
N GLN A 29 10.34 -3.55 -18.90
CA GLN A 29 9.03 -4.20 -18.81
C GLN A 29 8.78 -5.12 -20.01
N VAL A 30 9.08 -4.65 -21.23
CA VAL A 30 8.94 -5.45 -22.45
C VAL A 30 9.85 -6.67 -22.40
N ALA A 31 11.09 -6.53 -21.92
CA ALA A 31 12.03 -7.65 -21.81
C ALA A 31 11.55 -8.75 -20.83
N VAL A 32 10.85 -8.38 -19.76
CA VAL A 32 10.39 -9.31 -18.72
C VAL A 32 8.91 -9.70 -18.82
N ILE A 33 8.16 -9.15 -19.79
CA ILE A 33 6.71 -9.33 -19.88
C ILE A 33 6.29 -10.79 -20.12
N GLN A 34 7.18 -11.59 -20.70
CA GLN A 34 6.94 -13.02 -20.97
C GLN A 34 7.03 -13.89 -19.72
N LEU A 35 7.66 -13.41 -18.65
CA LEU A 35 7.76 -14.15 -17.39
C LEU A 35 6.37 -14.34 -16.78
N THR A 36 6.03 -15.54 -16.32
CA THR A 36 4.75 -15.80 -15.66
C THR A 36 4.98 -16.34 -14.26
N THR A 37 4.05 -16.07 -13.36
CA THR A 37 4.10 -16.52 -11.97
C THR A 37 3.01 -17.55 -11.70
N PRO A 38 3.16 -18.41 -10.68
CA PRO A 38 2.12 -19.35 -10.28
C PRO A 38 0.76 -18.66 -10.06
N ASP A 39 0.74 -17.49 -9.43
CA ASP A 39 -0.51 -16.76 -9.18
C ASP A 39 -1.21 -16.35 -10.49
N LEU A 40 -0.43 -15.90 -11.49
CA LEU A 40 -0.97 -15.50 -12.78
C LEU A 40 -1.61 -16.70 -13.51
N ILE A 41 -0.94 -17.85 -13.47
CA ILE A 41 -1.36 -19.09 -14.16
C ILE A 41 -2.55 -19.75 -13.45
N VAL A 42 -2.49 -19.85 -12.12
CA VAL A 42 -3.48 -20.58 -11.31
C VAL A 42 -4.75 -19.76 -11.09
N TYR A 43 -4.65 -18.43 -11.04
CA TYR A 43 -5.77 -17.57 -10.67
C TYR A 43 -6.16 -16.59 -11.77
N ASN A 44 -5.30 -15.61 -12.06
CA ASN A 44 -5.73 -14.45 -12.85
C ASN A 44 -6.12 -14.78 -14.29
N ILE A 45 -5.37 -15.68 -14.95
CA ILE A 45 -5.68 -16.13 -16.32
C ILE A 45 -7.00 -16.93 -16.34
N PRO A 46 -7.21 -17.95 -15.49
CA PRO A 46 -8.49 -18.64 -15.38
C PRO A 46 -9.68 -17.71 -15.13
N TRP A 47 -9.52 -16.71 -14.26
CA TRP A 47 -10.59 -15.72 -14.02
C TRP A 47 -10.92 -14.91 -15.27
N PHE A 48 -9.90 -14.45 -16.00
CA PHE A 48 -10.10 -13.73 -17.25
C PHE A 48 -10.85 -14.58 -18.28
N TYR A 49 -10.47 -15.86 -18.44
CA TYR A 49 -11.16 -16.78 -19.34
C TYR A 49 -12.59 -17.11 -18.89
N HIS A 50 -12.84 -17.26 -17.59
CA HIS A 50 -14.19 -17.45 -17.08
C HIS A 50 -15.11 -16.28 -17.43
N ILE A 51 -14.61 -15.05 -17.26
CA ILE A 51 -15.35 -13.83 -17.62
C ILE A 51 -15.54 -13.76 -19.14
N ALA A 52 -14.53 -14.11 -19.93
CA ALA A 52 -14.62 -14.13 -21.40
C ALA A 52 -15.64 -15.15 -21.91
N ALA A 53 -15.73 -16.33 -21.28
CA ALA A 53 -16.68 -17.38 -21.65
C ALA A 53 -18.11 -17.09 -21.20
N SER A 54 -18.29 -16.53 -20.00
CA SER A 54 -19.61 -16.28 -19.41
C SER A 54 -20.22 -14.95 -19.85
N GLY A 55 -19.38 -14.00 -20.28
CA GLY A 55 -19.77 -12.63 -20.61
C GLY A 55 -19.64 -11.67 -19.40
N PRO A 56 -19.60 -10.35 -19.68
CA PRO A 56 -19.17 -9.32 -18.73
C PRO A 56 -20.09 -9.14 -17.50
N VAL A 57 -21.34 -9.61 -17.57
CA VAL A 57 -22.33 -9.50 -16.49
C VAL A 57 -22.60 -10.87 -15.86
N ALA A 58 -22.94 -11.87 -16.69
CA ALA A 58 -23.33 -13.19 -16.20
C ALA A 58 -22.20 -13.93 -15.46
N ALA A 59 -20.92 -13.59 -15.72
CA ALA A 59 -19.79 -14.09 -14.93
C ALA A 59 -19.93 -13.84 -13.42
N PHE A 60 -20.67 -12.79 -13.01
CA PHE A 60 -20.85 -12.43 -11.61
C PHE A 60 -22.09 -13.05 -10.97
N ALA A 61 -22.81 -13.94 -11.66
CA ALA A 61 -23.98 -14.61 -11.10
C ALA A 61 -23.62 -15.62 -9.99
N ALA A 62 -22.35 -16.06 -9.93
CA ALA A 62 -21.85 -16.96 -8.90
C ALA A 62 -20.38 -16.64 -8.54
N PRO A 63 -19.90 -17.04 -7.36
CA PRO A 63 -18.49 -16.90 -7.01
C PRO A 63 -17.58 -17.76 -7.88
N PHE A 64 -16.53 -17.18 -8.47
CA PHE A 64 -15.57 -17.88 -9.33
C PHE A 64 -14.09 -17.65 -8.98
N GLY A 65 -13.82 -16.89 -7.91
CA GLY A 65 -12.44 -16.62 -7.48
C GLY A 65 -12.36 -16.16 -6.04
N ASN A 66 -11.14 -15.89 -5.58
CA ASN A 66 -10.83 -15.58 -4.18
C ASN A 66 -10.51 -14.09 -3.94
N TYR A 67 -10.64 -13.24 -4.95
CA TYR A 67 -10.56 -11.79 -4.83
C TYR A 67 -11.95 -11.20 -4.69
N SER A 68 -12.02 -10.04 -4.05
CA SER A 68 -13.23 -9.24 -4.08
C SER A 68 -13.49 -8.72 -5.50
N PRO A 69 -14.76 -8.47 -5.86
CA PRO A 69 -15.15 -8.11 -7.22
C PRO A 69 -14.43 -6.95 -7.92
N PRO A 70 -13.93 -5.89 -7.25
CA PRO A 70 -13.36 -4.73 -7.94
C PRO A 70 -12.25 -5.05 -8.94
N TYR A 71 -11.43 -6.07 -8.66
CA TYR A 71 -10.40 -6.49 -9.62
C TYR A 71 -11.01 -7.14 -10.87
N TYR A 72 -12.04 -7.97 -10.71
CA TYR A 72 -12.73 -8.63 -11.80
C TYR A 72 -13.42 -7.64 -12.74
N TYR A 73 -13.91 -6.51 -12.23
CA TYR A 73 -14.45 -5.45 -13.09
C TYR A 73 -13.38 -4.85 -14.02
N LEU A 74 -12.13 -4.79 -13.59
CA LEU A 74 -11.03 -4.36 -14.46
C LEU A 74 -10.69 -5.43 -15.51
N LEU A 75 -10.80 -6.71 -15.15
CA LEU A 75 -10.65 -7.80 -16.11
C LEU A 75 -11.75 -7.78 -17.18
N VAL A 76 -13.00 -7.44 -16.80
CA VAL A 76 -14.08 -7.17 -17.75
C VAL A 76 -13.69 -6.06 -18.74
N GLY A 77 -13.09 -4.98 -18.24
CA GLY A 77 -12.60 -3.88 -19.10
C GLY A 77 -11.52 -4.30 -20.09
N ALA A 78 -10.81 -5.41 -19.83
CA ALA A 78 -9.79 -5.97 -20.72
C ALA A 78 -10.34 -7.02 -21.71
N LEU A 79 -11.62 -7.38 -21.65
CA LEU A 79 -12.24 -8.31 -22.60
C LEU A 79 -12.06 -7.94 -24.08
N PRO A 80 -12.06 -6.65 -24.51
CA PRO A 80 -11.79 -6.31 -25.91
C PRO A 80 -10.42 -6.78 -26.42
N LEU A 81 -9.49 -7.14 -25.53
CA LEU A 81 -8.17 -7.66 -25.88
C LEU A 81 -8.15 -9.20 -26.02
N HIS A 82 -9.24 -9.89 -25.62
CA HIS A 82 -9.35 -11.34 -25.71
C HIS A 82 -9.29 -11.80 -27.16
N GLY A 83 -8.42 -12.76 -27.47
CA GLY A 83 -8.17 -13.25 -28.83
C GLY A 83 -7.24 -12.37 -29.67
N LEU A 84 -6.97 -11.12 -29.27
CA LEU A 84 -6.01 -10.23 -29.95
C LEU A 84 -4.59 -10.40 -29.40
N ILE A 85 -4.47 -10.64 -28.10
CA ILE A 85 -3.19 -10.83 -27.39
C ILE A 85 -3.32 -11.98 -26.37
N PRO A 86 -2.19 -12.54 -25.89
CA PRO A 86 -2.23 -13.54 -24.83
C PRO A 86 -2.93 -13.01 -23.56
N ALA A 87 -3.77 -13.83 -22.92
CA ALA A 87 -4.50 -13.45 -21.70
C ALA A 87 -3.56 -12.96 -20.58
N ALA A 88 -2.38 -13.59 -20.44
CA ALA A 88 -1.35 -13.15 -19.51
C ALA A 88 -0.95 -11.68 -19.73
N LEU A 89 -0.81 -11.26 -20.99
CA LEU A 89 -0.48 -9.88 -21.34
C LEU A 89 -1.66 -8.95 -21.04
N ALA A 90 -2.89 -9.34 -21.37
CA ALA A 90 -4.09 -8.54 -21.05
C ALA A 90 -4.20 -8.26 -19.53
N VAL A 91 -4.03 -9.29 -18.70
CA VAL A 91 -4.03 -9.17 -17.22
C VAL A 91 -2.90 -8.26 -16.72
N LYS A 92 -1.71 -8.36 -17.31
CA LYS A 92 -0.57 -7.50 -16.94
C LYS A 92 -0.79 -6.05 -17.36
N LEU A 93 -1.43 -5.80 -18.51
CA LEU A 93 -1.82 -4.45 -18.93
C LEU A 93 -2.82 -3.83 -17.95
N VAL A 94 -3.78 -4.60 -17.43
CA VAL A 94 -4.68 -4.14 -16.35
C VAL A 94 -3.86 -3.75 -15.11
N SER A 95 -2.91 -4.60 -14.71
CA SER A 95 -2.05 -4.34 -13.55
C SER A 95 -1.19 -3.07 -13.76
N PHE A 96 -0.65 -2.89 -14.97
CA PHE A 96 0.09 -1.69 -15.37
C PHE A 96 -0.80 -0.43 -15.35
N ALA A 97 -2.02 -0.50 -15.87
CA ALA A 97 -2.98 0.61 -15.84
C ALA A 97 -3.31 1.05 -14.40
N CYS A 98 -3.38 0.11 -13.45
CA CYS A 98 -3.55 0.43 -12.03
C CYS A 98 -2.40 1.29 -11.47
N THR A 99 -1.18 1.18 -12.00
CA THR A 99 -0.05 2.04 -11.59
C THR A 99 -0.28 3.50 -11.99
N GLY A 100 -1.04 3.76 -13.07
CA GLY A 100 -1.50 5.09 -13.44
C GLY A 100 -2.50 5.67 -12.45
N LEU A 101 -3.45 4.86 -11.97
CA LEU A 101 -4.38 5.25 -10.89
C LEU A 101 -3.62 5.62 -9.61
N LEU A 102 -2.61 4.83 -9.26
CA LEU A 102 -1.73 5.09 -8.12
C LEU A 102 -0.92 6.38 -8.29
N ALA A 103 -0.35 6.63 -9.48
CA ALA A 103 0.36 7.87 -9.78
C ALA A 103 -0.59 9.08 -9.62
N MET A 104 -1.83 8.99 -10.11
CA MET A 104 -2.83 10.04 -9.91
C MET A 104 -3.15 10.25 -8.42
N ALA A 105 -3.28 9.19 -7.63
CA ALA A 105 -3.49 9.30 -6.18
C ALA A 105 -2.32 10.01 -5.49
N VAL A 106 -1.08 9.64 -5.82
CA VAL A 106 0.12 10.30 -5.29
C VAL A 106 0.20 11.75 -5.75
N TRP A 107 -0.15 12.07 -6.99
CA TRP A 107 -0.25 13.46 -7.44
C TRP A 107 -1.21 14.27 -6.55
N ARG A 108 -2.40 13.72 -6.25
CA ARG A 108 -3.40 14.38 -5.38
C ARG A 108 -2.91 14.52 -3.94
N LEU A 109 -2.13 13.55 -3.44
CA LEU A 109 -1.45 13.62 -2.14
C LEU A 109 -0.40 14.73 -2.12
N LEU A 110 0.49 14.78 -3.12
CA LEU A 110 1.55 15.80 -3.22
C LEU A 110 0.95 17.21 -3.36
N VAL A 111 -0.14 17.37 -4.12
CA VAL A 111 -0.91 18.63 -4.17
C VAL A 111 -1.52 18.97 -2.82
N ALA A 112 -2.02 17.97 -2.07
CA ALA A 112 -2.56 18.20 -0.73
C ALA A 112 -1.51 18.69 0.28
N ILE A 113 -0.24 18.36 0.06
CA ILE A 113 0.89 18.76 0.89
C ILE A 113 1.47 20.12 0.44
N GLY A 114 1.20 20.55 -0.80
CA GLY A 114 1.74 21.79 -1.36
C GLY A 114 3.08 21.61 -2.09
N VAL A 115 3.36 20.41 -2.60
CA VAL A 115 4.59 20.13 -3.36
C VAL A 115 4.53 20.77 -4.75
N ALA A 116 5.54 21.56 -5.09
CA ALA A 116 5.69 22.13 -6.43
C ALA A 116 5.90 21.04 -7.48
N HIS A 117 5.35 21.22 -8.68
CA HIS A 117 5.46 20.26 -9.79
C HIS A 117 4.99 18.84 -9.44
N ALA A 118 3.98 18.72 -8.56
CA ALA A 118 3.47 17.45 -8.06
C ALA A 118 3.15 16.41 -9.14
N ALA A 119 2.64 16.84 -10.31
CA ALA A 119 2.33 15.94 -11.43
C ALA A 119 3.60 15.24 -11.97
N ARG A 120 4.71 15.97 -12.07
CA ARG A 120 5.99 15.44 -12.57
C ARG A 120 6.63 14.47 -11.58
N TRP A 121 6.47 14.73 -10.30
CA TRP A 121 6.88 13.82 -9.24
C TRP A 121 6.05 12.54 -9.20
N ALA A 122 4.75 12.63 -9.45
CA ALA A 122 3.87 11.47 -9.53
C ALA A 122 4.25 10.49 -10.65
N LEU A 123 4.85 10.97 -11.74
CA LEU A 123 5.37 10.14 -12.83
C LEU A 123 6.56 9.25 -12.42
N VAL A 124 7.14 9.46 -11.23
CA VAL A 124 8.19 8.57 -10.68
C VAL A 124 7.59 7.32 -10.04
N VAL A 125 6.31 7.35 -9.64
CA VAL A 125 5.66 6.24 -8.92
C VAL A 125 5.69 4.93 -9.72
N PRO A 126 5.32 4.89 -11.01
CA PRO A 126 5.38 3.65 -11.78
C PRO A 126 6.80 3.18 -12.08
N LEU A 127 7.81 4.03 -11.88
CA LEU A 127 9.24 3.71 -12.07
C LEU A 127 9.86 3.09 -10.82
N LEU A 128 9.13 2.99 -9.70
CA LEU A 128 9.63 2.30 -8.51
C LEU A 128 9.83 0.81 -8.82
N PRO A 129 10.99 0.21 -8.48
CA PRO A 129 11.27 -1.20 -8.75
C PRO A 129 10.19 -2.15 -8.22
N SER A 130 9.72 -1.94 -6.99
CA SER A 130 8.62 -2.71 -6.37
C SER A 130 7.32 -2.61 -7.18
N VAL A 131 6.95 -1.42 -7.65
CA VAL A 131 5.76 -1.17 -8.47
C VAL A 131 5.89 -1.84 -9.84
N MET A 132 7.06 -1.73 -10.47
CA MET A 132 7.35 -2.34 -11.76
C MET A 132 7.27 -3.86 -11.71
N ILE A 133 7.92 -4.48 -10.72
CA ILE A 133 7.91 -5.94 -10.53
C ILE A 133 6.48 -6.43 -10.27
N SER A 134 5.75 -5.75 -9.37
CA SER A 134 4.35 -6.09 -9.06
C SER A 134 3.48 -6.10 -10.32
N GLY A 135 3.53 -5.05 -11.12
CA GLY A 135 2.67 -4.92 -12.30
C GLY A 135 3.06 -5.88 -13.42
N ALA A 136 4.31 -5.83 -13.87
CA ALA A 136 4.70 -6.44 -15.13
C ALA A 136 5.25 -7.86 -15.02
N ILE A 137 5.94 -8.18 -13.92
CA ILE A 137 6.44 -9.55 -13.71
C ILE A 137 5.32 -10.37 -13.08
N LEU A 138 4.81 -9.91 -11.93
CA LEU A 138 3.84 -10.69 -11.16
C LEU A 138 2.42 -10.66 -11.74
N GLY A 139 2.06 -9.65 -12.54
CA GLY A 139 0.67 -9.44 -12.98
C GLY A 139 -0.27 -9.14 -11.81
N GLN A 140 0.26 -8.49 -10.78
CA GLN A 140 -0.41 -8.23 -9.51
C GLN A 140 -0.88 -6.78 -9.43
N CYS A 141 -2.10 -6.58 -8.93
CA CYS A 141 -2.78 -5.29 -8.90
C CYS A 141 -2.67 -4.55 -7.56
N ASP A 142 -1.53 -4.62 -6.85
CA ASP A 142 -1.39 -3.92 -5.54
C ASP A 142 -1.61 -2.41 -5.65
N ALA A 143 -1.26 -1.82 -6.79
CA ALA A 143 -1.52 -0.42 -7.09
C ALA A 143 -3.02 -0.05 -6.96
N LEU A 144 -3.93 -1.01 -7.20
CA LEU A 144 -5.37 -0.78 -7.14
C LEU A 144 -5.86 -0.49 -5.73
N TYR A 145 -5.38 -1.19 -4.69
CA TYR A 145 -5.77 -0.91 -3.30
C TYR A 145 -4.92 0.20 -2.67
N ALA A 146 -3.66 0.33 -3.09
CA ALA A 146 -2.78 1.37 -2.57
C ALA A 146 -3.25 2.78 -2.99
N ALA A 147 -3.79 2.94 -4.20
CA ALA A 147 -4.30 4.22 -4.69
C ALA A 147 -5.38 4.85 -3.78
N PRO A 148 -6.48 4.16 -3.42
CA PRO A 148 -7.46 4.69 -2.48
C PRO A 148 -6.90 4.86 -1.06
N CYS A 149 -5.97 4.02 -0.60
CA CYS A 149 -5.25 4.28 0.67
C CYS A 149 -4.51 5.63 0.63
N VAL A 150 -3.79 5.93 -0.45
CA VAL A 150 -3.11 7.22 -0.66
C VAL A 150 -4.13 8.37 -0.71
N MET A 151 -5.28 8.18 -1.35
CA MET A 151 -6.37 9.17 -1.36
C MET A 151 -6.98 9.41 0.02
N ALA A 152 -7.06 8.37 0.87
CA ALA A 152 -7.49 8.51 2.26
C ALA A 152 -6.48 9.37 3.04
N VAL A 153 -5.18 9.16 2.88
CA VAL A 153 -4.12 10.00 3.48
C VAL A 153 -4.22 11.46 2.96
N ALA A 154 -4.39 11.66 1.66
CA ALA A 154 -4.56 13.00 1.09
C ALA A 154 -5.81 13.72 1.65
N SER A 155 -6.90 12.99 1.84
CA SER A 155 -8.14 13.49 2.44
C SER A 155 -7.97 13.81 3.92
N ALA A 156 -7.22 12.99 4.65
CA ALA A 156 -6.83 13.26 6.04
C ALA A 156 -5.99 14.54 6.14
N ILE A 157 -5.01 14.76 5.26
CA ILE A 157 -4.21 16.00 5.24
C ILE A 157 -5.11 17.21 4.98
N LYS A 158 -6.06 17.11 4.04
CA LYS A 158 -7.04 18.16 3.73
C LYS A 158 -8.19 18.31 4.74
N ARG A 159 -8.20 17.52 5.83
CA ARG A 159 -9.29 17.45 6.83
C ARG A 159 -10.67 17.13 6.24
N ARG A 160 -10.71 16.43 5.10
CA ARG A 160 -11.96 15.97 4.45
C ARG A 160 -12.32 14.56 4.95
N HIS A 161 -12.84 14.48 6.18
CA HIS A 161 -13.02 13.21 6.87
C HIS A 161 -14.04 12.25 6.22
N ALA A 162 -15.12 12.77 5.63
CA ALA A 162 -16.07 11.94 4.87
C ALA A 162 -15.39 11.25 3.68
N ALA A 163 -14.61 12.01 2.90
CA ALA A 163 -13.84 11.47 1.79
C ALA A 163 -12.77 10.49 2.27
N MET A 164 -12.10 10.75 3.39
CA MET A 164 -11.14 9.83 4.00
C MET A 164 -11.79 8.46 4.27
N PHE A 165 -12.94 8.43 4.95
CA PHE A 165 -13.66 7.19 5.21
C PHE A 165 -14.16 6.50 3.93
N LEU A 166 -14.69 7.26 2.96
CA LEU A 166 -15.10 6.71 1.67
C LEU A 166 -13.94 5.97 0.98
N TRP A 167 -12.76 6.60 0.92
CA TRP A 167 -11.58 5.99 0.34
C TRP A 167 -11.06 4.78 1.12
N CYS A 168 -11.17 4.78 2.46
CA CYS A 168 -10.88 3.59 3.27
C CYS A 168 -11.81 2.42 2.92
N GLY A 169 -13.10 2.69 2.74
CA GLY A 169 -14.08 1.70 2.30
C GLY A 169 -13.78 1.11 0.93
N VAL A 170 -13.47 1.98 -0.04
CA VAL A 170 -13.05 1.56 -1.40
C VAL A 170 -11.78 0.72 -1.35
N ALA A 171 -10.76 1.14 -0.60
CA ALA A 171 -9.51 0.41 -0.46
C ALA A 171 -9.73 -1.00 0.12
N PHE A 172 -10.53 -1.08 1.19
CA PHE A 172 -10.84 -2.35 1.84
C PHE A 172 -11.69 -3.26 0.95
N ALA A 173 -12.58 -2.72 0.12
CA ALA A 173 -13.34 -3.50 -0.85
C ALA A 173 -12.47 -4.10 -1.96
N ILE A 174 -11.33 -3.50 -2.25
CA ILE A 174 -10.38 -4.02 -3.24
C ILE A 174 -9.51 -5.11 -2.60
N LYS A 175 -9.01 -4.87 -1.39
CA LYS A 175 -8.03 -5.76 -0.77
C LYS A 175 -7.98 -5.58 0.75
N ALA A 176 -7.99 -6.70 1.48
CA ALA A 176 -7.93 -6.71 2.95
C ALA A 176 -6.70 -5.97 3.51
N GLN A 177 -5.60 -5.98 2.77
CA GLN A 177 -4.32 -5.32 3.09
C GLN A 177 -4.47 -3.79 3.25
N ALA A 178 -5.59 -3.18 2.85
CA ALA A 178 -5.92 -1.80 3.22
C ALA A 178 -5.93 -1.58 4.76
N VAL A 179 -6.17 -2.63 5.54
CA VAL A 179 -6.12 -2.59 7.02
C VAL A 179 -4.76 -2.15 7.57
N PHE A 180 -3.68 -2.27 6.79
CA PHE A 180 -2.35 -1.80 7.20
C PHE A 180 -2.30 -0.28 7.47
N GLY A 181 -3.21 0.49 6.87
CA GLY A 181 -3.39 1.92 7.15
C GLY A 181 -4.33 2.22 8.33
N ALA A 182 -5.06 1.23 8.86
CA ALA A 182 -6.10 1.44 9.87
C ALA A 182 -5.59 2.11 11.16
N PRO A 183 -4.40 1.78 11.70
CA PRO A 183 -3.89 2.44 12.90
C PRO A 183 -3.70 3.96 12.72
N PHE A 184 -3.29 4.40 11.53
CA PHE A 184 -3.21 5.84 11.20
C PHE A 184 -4.59 6.47 11.15
N VAL A 185 -5.56 5.83 10.49
CA VAL A 185 -6.94 6.33 10.41
C VAL A 185 -7.56 6.47 11.81
N LEU A 186 -7.39 5.44 12.65
CA LEU A 186 -7.84 5.46 14.04
C LEU A 186 -7.20 6.61 14.84
N ALA A 187 -5.89 6.80 14.69
CA ALA A 187 -5.20 7.92 15.32
C ALA A 187 -5.77 9.28 14.89
N ILE A 188 -6.11 9.46 13.60
CA ILE A 188 -6.73 10.70 13.10
C ILE A 188 -8.14 10.89 13.64
N VAL A 189 -8.93 9.81 13.76
CA VAL A 189 -10.26 9.82 14.38
C VAL A 189 -10.18 10.32 15.82
N ILE A 190 -9.24 9.77 16.61
CA ILE A 190 -9.01 10.17 18.00
C ILE A 190 -8.51 11.63 18.07
N ALA A 191 -7.46 11.95 17.33
CA ALA A 191 -6.80 13.26 17.38
C ALA A 191 -7.71 14.42 16.99
N ARG A 192 -8.68 14.16 16.10
CA ARG A 192 -9.57 15.18 15.55
C ARG A 192 -11.02 15.04 15.99
N GLN A 193 -11.31 14.08 16.89
CA GLN A 193 -12.66 13.82 17.43
C GLN A 193 -13.70 13.73 16.31
N ILE A 194 -13.42 12.91 15.29
CA ILE A 194 -14.26 12.83 14.09
C ILE A 194 -15.61 12.20 14.45
N PRO A 195 -16.74 12.87 14.17
CA PRO A 195 -18.06 12.38 14.58
C PRO A 195 -18.42 11.06 13.90
N VAL A 196 -19.03 10.15 14.67
CA VAL A 196 -19.36 8.77 14.27
C VAL A 196 -20.22 8.71 12.99
N ARG A 197 -21.09 9.70 12.76
CA ARG A 197 -21.90 9.78 11.53
C ARG A 197 -21.07 9.74 10.24
N LEU A 198 -19.84 10.25 10.27
CA LEU A 198 -18.94 10.25 9.11
C LEU A 198 -18.33 8.87 8.85
N TRP A 199 -18.36 7.97 9.83
CA TRP A 199 -17.79 6.64 9.71
C TRP A 199 -18.61 5.79 8.72
N LEU A 200 -19.90 6.13 8.53
CA LEU A 200 -20.79 5.50 7.54
C LEU A 200 -20.29 5.64 6.09
N PHE A 201 -19.43 6.61 5.78
CA PHE A 201 -18.83 6.71 4.45
C PHE A 201 -17.93 5.51 4.10
N ALA A 202 -17.33 4.85 5.08
CA ALA A 202 -16.53 3.64 4.83
C ALA A 202 -17.38 2.44 4.37
N PRO A 203 -18.43 2.00 5.09
CA PRO A 203 -19.31 0.94 4.58
C PRO A 203 -20.03 1.36 3.30
N LEU A 204 -20.34 2.66 3.09
CA LEU A 204 -20.88 3.13 1.81
C LEU A 204 -19.90 2.93 0.65
N GLY A 205 -18.63 3.31 0.82
CA GLY A 205 -17.59 3.09 -0.19
C GLY A 205 -17.36 1.61 -0.47
N TYR A 206 -17.40 0.78 0.59
CA TYR A 206 -17.28 -0.67 0.46
C TYR A 206 -18.47 -1.28 -0.30
N ALA A 207 -19.70 -0.97 0.11
CA ALA A 207 -20.92 -1.47 -0.53
C ALA A 207 -21.02 -1.03 -1.99
N ALA A 208 -20.65 0.22 -2.31
CA ALA A 208 -20.65 0.71 -3.68
C ALA A 208 -19.73 -0.11 -4.61
N MET A 209 -18.60 -0.58 -4.10
CA MET A 209 -17.66 -1.43 -4.85
C MET A 209 -18.13 -2.89 -4.98
N LEU A 210 -19.07 -3.36 -4.16
CA LEU A 210 -19.63 -4.70 -4.25
C LEU A 210 -20.96 -4.75 -5.01
N ALA A 211 -21.66 -3.62 -5.09
CA ALA A 211 -23.00 -3.52 -5.66
C ALA A 211 -23.12 -4.12 -7.07
N PRO A 212 -22.20 -3.90 -8.03
CA PRO A 212 -22.35 -4.48 -9.37
C PRO A 212 -22.40 -6.01 -9.38
N ALA A 213 -21.58 -6.67 -8.55
CA ALA A 213 -21.58 -8.14 -8.45
C ALA A 213 -22.82 -8.65 -7.72
N ALA A 214 -23.23 -7.98 -6.65
CA ALA A 214 -24.46 -8.33 -5.94
C ALA A 214 -25.70 -8.22 -6.83
N LEU A 215 -25.80 -7.15 -7.62
CA LEU A 215 -26.89 -6.94 -8.58
C LEU A 215 -26.88 -7.96 -9.73
N ALA A 216 -25.71 -8.48 -10.08
CA ALA A 216 -25.55 -9.52 -11.09
C ALA A 216 -25.84 -10.94 -10.57
N GLY A 217 -26.11 -11.11 -9.27
CA GLY A 217 -26.51 -12.39 -8.67
C GLY A 217 -25.49 -12.99 -7.69
N TRP A 218 -24.31 -12.38 -7.50
CA TRP A 218 -23.31 -12.89 -6.55
C TRP A 218 -23.88 -12.84 -5.13
N PRO A 219 -23.94 -13.97 -4.40
CA PRO A 219 -24.51 -13.98 -3.06
C PRO A 219 -23.82 -12.98 -2.12
N ILE A 220 -24.61 -12.09 -1.50
CA ILE A 220 -24.12 -11.01 -0.62
C ILE A 220 -23.30 -11.59 0.53
N ALA A 221 -23.72 -12.72 1.11
CA ALA A 221 -22.98 -13.38 2.18
C ALA A 221 -21.53 -13.66 1.75
N ASN A 222 -21.32 -14.28 0.59
CA ASN A 222 -19.99 -14.59 0.05
C ASN A 222 -19.15 -13.33 -0.18
N LEU A 223 -19.78 -12.24 -0.66
CA LEU A 223 -19.09 -10.96 -0.86
C LEU A 223 -18.59 -10.36 0.47
N LEU A 224 -19.41 -10.41 1.52
CA LEU A 224 -19.07 -9.87 2.84
C LEU A 224 -18.06 -10.75 3.60
N THR A 225 -18.06 -12.07 3.36
CA THR A 225 -17.22 -13.02 4.09
C THR A 225 -15.94 -13.42 3.35
N ILE A 226 -15.64 -12.82 2.19
CA ILE A 226 -14.52 -13.26 1.33
C ILE A 226 -13.16 -13.24 2.05
N TYR A 227 -12.94 -12.29 2.97
CA TYR A 227 -11.69 -12.18 3.71
C TYR A 227 -11.62 -13.09 4.94
N LEU A 228 -12.76 -13.55 5.49
CA LEU A 228 -12.78 -14.45 6.65
C LEU A 228 -12.16 -15.81 6.32
N HIS A 229 -12.27 -16.24 5.07
CA HIS A 229 -11.79 -17.54 4.61
C HIS A 229 -10.32 -17.50 4.14
N GLN A 230 -9.65 -16.33 4.15
CA GLN A 230 -8.27 -16.19 3.65
C GLN A 230 -7.20 -16.50 4.70
N SER A 231 -7.51 -16.41 6.00
CA SER A 231 -6.52 -16.50 7.09
C SER A 231 -5.96 -17.91 7.36
N GLU A 232 -6.62 -18.94 6.82
CA GLU A 232 -6.25 -20.35 7.03
C GLU A 232 -5.38 -20.93 5.90
N THR A 233 -5.12 -20.15 4.85
CA THR A 233 -4.51 -20.66 3.61
C THR A 233 -3.06 -21.10 3.77
N PHE A 234 -2.28 -20.49 4.67
CA PHE A 234 -0.85 -20.77 4.82
C PHE A 234 -0.45 -21.05 6.27
N ALA A 235 0.37 -22.10 6.43
CA ALA A 235 0.92 -22.53 7.72
C ALA A 235 2.18 -21.75 8.14
N ASP A 236 2.88 -21.14 7.17
CA ASP A 236 4.11 -20.37 7.40
C ASP A 236 3.86 -19.15 8.30
N ILE A 237 4.84 -18.83 9.16
CA ILE A 237 4.79 -17.62 10.01
C ILE A 237 5.21 -16.36 9.26
N SER A 238 5.89 -16.49 8.12
CA SER A 238 6.14 -15.41 7.15
C SER A 238 6.34 -15.99 5.75
N ARG A 239 5.70 -15.39 4.74
CA ARG A 239 5.79 -15.82 3.35
C ARG A 239 6.61 -14.82 2.55
N ASN A 240 7.92 -14.86 2.75
CA ASN A 240 8.90 -13.94 2.16
C ASN A 240 8.66 -12.46 2.50
N ALA A 241 7.92 -12.13 3.56
CA ALA A 241 7.80 -10.73 3.99
C ALA A 241 9.15 -10.24 4.57
N PRO A 242 9.63 -9.04 4.22
CA PRO A 242 10.87 -8.50 4.76
C PRO A 242 10.66 -7.97 6.19
N ASN A 243 10.40 -8.88 7.14
CA ASN A 243 10.06 -8.56 8.52
C ASN A 243 10.76 -9.47 9.53
N ILE A 244 10.54 -9.20 10.83
CA ILE A 244 11.16 -9.96 11.93
C ILE A 244 10.79 -11.45 11.88
N TRP A 245 9.61 -11.79 11.36
CA TRP A 245 9.11 -13.17 11.28
C TRP A 245 9.85 -14.00 10.26
N MET A 246 10.30 -13.39 9.17
CA MET A 246 11.12 -14.09 8.19
C MET A 246 12.49 -14.47 8.77
N VAL A 247 13.10 -13.57 9.56
CA VAL A 247 14.34 -13.86 10.30
C VAL A 247 14.10 -14.96 11.33
N ALA A 248 13.02 -14.86 12.11
CA ALA A 248 12.64 -15.86 13.11
C ALA A 248 12.39 -17.25 12.48
N GLN A 249 11.70 -17.30 11.33
CA GLN A 249 11.42 -18.54 10.61
C GLN A 249 12.71 -19.22 10.15
N LEU A 250 13.67 -18.47 9.60
CA LEU A 250 14.97 -19.03 9.21
C LEU A 250 15.84 -19.43 10.41
N ALA A 251 15.63 -18.81 11.57
CA ALA A 251 16.25 -19.20 12.83
C ALA A 251 15.58 -20.40 13.51
N GLY A 252 14.53 -20.99 12.91
CA GLY A 252 13.85 -22.17 13.43
C GLY A 252 12.79 -21.90 14.51
N VAL A 253 12.32 -20.65 14.66
CA VAL A 253 11.24 -20.31 15.61
C VAL A 253 9.92 -20.94 15.15
N THR A 254 9.26 -21.66 16.05
CA THR A 254 8.02 -22.41 15.77
C THR A 254 6.75 -21.67 16.20
N THR A 255 5.60 -22.24 15.84
CA THR A 255 4.24 -21.71 16.02
C THR A 255 3.74 -21.37 17.44
N PRO A 256 4.17 -21.99 18.57
CA PRO A 256 3.58 -21.69 19.88
C PRO A 256 3.86 -20.27 20.39
N LEU A 257 4.87 -19.57 19.86
CA LEU A 257 5.15 -18.16 20.22
C LEU A 257 4.36 -17.14 19.39
N VAL A 258 3.68 -17.58 18.32
CA VAL A 258 2.96 -16.70 17.39
C VAL A 258 1.81 -15.96 18.08
N GLY A 259 1.11 -16.61 19.02
CA GLY A 259 0.01 -15.98 19.77
C GLY A 259 0.48 -14.84 20.67
N LEU A 260 1.55 -15.07 21.45
CA LEU A 260 2.16 -14.04 22.30
C LEU A 260 2.69 -12.89 21.45
N ALA A 261 3.30 -13.21 20.31
CA ALA A 261 3.86 -12.19 19.45
C ALA A 261 2.80 -11.39 18.69
N PHE A 262 1.70 -12.03 18.31
CA PHE A 262 0.52 -11.34 17.80
C PHE A 262 -0.02 -10.35 18.84
N ALA A 263 -0.15 -10.78 20.11
CA ALA A 263 -0.58 -9.90 21.19
C ALA A 263 0.39 -8.72 21.39
N ALA A 264 1.71 -8.96 21.37
CA ALA A 264 2.72 -7.92 21.46
C ALA A 264 2.65 -6.94 20.27
N ALA A 265 2.48 -7.45 19.05
CA ALA A 265 2.31 -6.63 17.85
C ALA A 265 1.04 -5.77 17.92
N MET A 266 -0.08 -6.34 18.36
CA MET A 266 -1.32 -5.60 18.59
C MET A 266 -1.16 -4.52 19.66
N GLY A 267 -0.44 -4.81 20.74
CA GLY A 267 -0.08 -3.84 21.77
C GLY A 267 0.74 -2.67 21.21
N ALA A 268 1.76 -2.96 20.40
CA ALA A 268 2.58 -1.94 19.75
C ALA A 268 1.78 -1.09 18.74
N ILE A 269 0.91 -1.70 17.96
CA ILE A 269 -0.01 -1.02 17.03
C ILE A 269 -0.97 -0.10 17.81
N GLY A 270 -1.54 -0.59 18.91
CA GLY A 270 -2.42 0.19 19.79
C GLY A 270 -1.69 1.37 20.44
N ALA A 271 -0.47 1.15 20.93
CA ALA A 271 0.38 2.21 21.50
C ALA A 271 0.73 3.28 20.45
N TYR A 272 1.05 2.87 19.22
CA TYR A 272 1.25 3.79 18.10
C TYR A 272 -0.01 4.63 17.84
N ALA A 273 -1.19 3.99 17.73
CA ALA A 273 -2.44 4.69 17.45
C ALA A 273 -2.82 5.66 18.59
N ALA A 274 -2.64 5.27 19.84
CA ALA A 274 -2.90 6.11 21.01
C ALA A 274 -1.96 7.32 21.08
N ARG A 275 -0.64 7.11 20.91
CA ARG A 275 0.36 8.19 20.92
C ARG A 275 0.09 9.23 19.84
N LEU A 276 -0.20 8.77 18.62
CA LEU A 276 -0.55 9.65 17.52
C LEU A 276 -1.92 10.30 17.73
N GLY A 277 -2.90 9.58 18.25
CA GLY A 277 -4.19 10.13 18.66
C GLY A 277 -4.02 11.32 19.62
N ALA A 278 -3.07 11.26 20.54
CA ALA A 278 -2.80 12.34 21.48
C ALA A 278 -2.07 13.56 20.85
N THR A 279 -1.41 13.42 19.70
CA THR A 279 -0.50 14.47 19.17
C THR A 279 -0.75 14.94 17.75
N ALA A 280 -1.36 14.11 16.90
CA ALA A 280 -1.49 14.34 15.47
C ALA A 280 -2.38 15.53 15.10
N ARG A 281 -3.16 16.08 16.06
CA ARG A 281 -3.99 17.27 15.86
C ARG A 281 -3.19 18.49 15.38
N HIS A 282 -1.93 18.57 15.81
CA HIS A 282 -1.02 19.69 15.54
C HIS A 282 0.05 19.37 14.48
N PHE A 283 -0.01 18.19 13.85
CA PHE A 283 1.02 17.79 12.89
C PHE A 283 0.85 18.54 11.57
N ALA A 284 1.97 19.06 11.05
CA ALA A 284 2.06 19.52 9.68
C ALA A 284 1.89 18.34 8.69
N ALA A 285 1.55 18.67 7.44
CA ALA A 285 1.25 17.66 6.41
C ALA A 285 2.37 16.61 6.21
N PRO A 286 3.68 16.95 6.18
CA PRO A 286 4.73 15.95 6.06
C PRO A 286 4.82 15.00 7.27
N LEU A 287 4.53 15.49 8.48
CA LEU A 287 4.54 14.66 9.69
C LEU A 287 3.30 13.74 9.75
N LEU A 288 2.16 14.19 9.22
CA LEU A 288 0.99 13.33 8.98
C LEU A 288 1.29 12.24 7.95
N LEU A 289 1.98 12.56 6.85
CA LEU A 289 2.42 11.57 5.86
C LEU A 289 3.41 10.57 6.47
N ARG A 290 4.37 11.04 7.26
CA ARG A 290 5.31 10.18 8.00
C ARG A 290 4.58 9.24 8.97
N SER A 291 3.55 9.75 9.63
CA SER A 291 2.67 8.94 10.48
C SER A 291 1.94 7.88 9.66
N ALA A 292 1.36 8.24 8.52
CA ALA A 292 0.68 7.32 7.62
C ALA A 292 1.61 6.23 7.07
N LEU A 293 2.88 6.55 6.78
CA LEU A 293 3.90 5.58 6.38
C LEU A 293 4.25 4.61 7.51
N LEU A 294 4.27 5.07 8.76
CA LEU A 294 4.62 4.20 9.88
C LEU A 294 3.59 3.08 10.11
N ALA A 295 2.31 3.34 9.80
CA ALA A 295 1.25 2.35 9.99
C ALA A 295 1.52 1.03 9.24
N PRO A 296 1.69 1.00 7.91
CA PRO A 296 2.00 -0.24 7.21
C PRO A 296 3.35 -0.84 7.60
N LEU A 297 4.35 -0.02 7.96
CA LEU A 297 5.65 -0.51 8.44
C LEU A 297 5.53 -1.28 9.75
N ILE A 298 4.75 -0.78 10.72
CA ILE A 298 4.53 -1.47 11.99
C ILE A 298 3.63 -2.67 11.80
N VAL A 299 2.52 -2.54 11.07
CA VAL A 299 1.53 -3.62 10.92
C VAL A 299 2.15 -4.80 10.19
N ALA A 300 2.75 -4.59 9.01
CA ALA A 300 3.39 -5.66 8.25
C ALA A 300 4.76 -6.09 8.83
N GLY A 301 5.42 -5.21 9.58
CA GLY A 301 6.69 -5.49 10.23
C GLY A 301 6.57 -6.33 11.49
N LEU A 302 5.49 -6.19 12.26
CA LEU A 302 5.33 -6.83 13.56
C LEU A 302 4.34 -7.99 13.56
N LEU A 303 3.34 -8.02 12.66
CA LEU A 303 2.40 -9.13 12.63
C LEU A 303 3.00 -10.36 11.91
N PRO A 304 2.72 -11.58 12.40
CA PRO A 304 3.05 -12.82 11.70
C PRO A 304 2.12 -13.03 10.49
N LYS A 305 2.42 -14.05 9.67
CA LYS A 305 1.68 -14.44 8.45
C LYS A 305 1.60 -13.34 7.37
N MET A 306 2.65 -12.52 7.27
CA MET A 306 2.75 -11.49 6.23
C MET A 306 3.39 -12.06 4.95
N HIS A 307 3.14 -11.41 3.81
CA HIS A 307 3.71 -11.79 2.51
C HIS A 307 4.68 -10.75 1.94
N ASP A 308 5.49 -11.17 0.96
CA ASP A 308 6.50 -10.40 0.21
C ASP A 308 6.04 -9.01 -0.25
N ARG A 309 4.79 -8.90 -0.68
CA ARG A 309 4.17 -7.67 -1.23
C ARG A 309 3.46 -6.78 -0.22
N TYR A 310 3.40 -7.16 1.06
CA TYR A 310 2.57 -6.44 2.04
C TYR A 310 3.10 -5.05 2.42
N PHE A 311 4.34 -4.75 2.06
CA PHE A 311 4.95 -3.43 2.20
C PHE A 311 4.68 -2.48 1.02
N PHE A 312 3.90 -2.88 0.01
CA PHE A 312 3.62 -2.07 -1.18
C PHE A 312 3.05 -0.68 -0.86
N LEU A 313 2.20 -0.56 0.16
CA LEU A 313 1.71 0.77 0.59
C LEU A 313 2.84 1.61 1.20
N ALA A 314 3.76 0.99 1.95
CA ALA A 314 4.92 1.66 2.50
C ALA A 314 5.85 2.16 1.39
N ASP A 315 6.11 1.33 0.36
CA ASP A 315 6.92 1.68 -0.82
C ASP A 315 6.52 3.02 -1.46
N VAL A 316 5.21 3.22 -1.58
CA VAL A 316 4.62 4.42 -2.21
C VAL A 316 4.66 5.61 -1.26
N LEU A 317 4.29 5.40 0.01
CA LEU A 317 4.26 6.48 1.00
C LEU A 317 5.67 6.97 1.37
N SER A 318 6.69 6.12 1.35
CA SER A 318 8.08 6.52 1.59
C SER A 318 8.63 7.36 0.44
N LEU A 319 8.25 7.08 -0.81
CA LEU A 319 8.59 7.93 -1.95
C LEU A 319 7.92 9.30 -1.81
N ALA A 320 6.62 9.30 -1.51
CA ALA A 320 5.88 10.55 -1.30
C ALA A 320 6.49 11.39 -0.16
N LEU A 321 6.95 10.75 0.92
CA LEU A 321 7.62 11.43 2.04
C LEU A 321 8.96 12.03 1.63
N ALA A 322 9.78 11.28 0.87
CA ALA A 322 11.07 11.75 0.36
C ALA A 322 10.93 12.99 -0.55
N ILE A 323 9.86 13.02 -1.35
CA ILE A 323 9.54 14.16 -2.22
C ILE A 323 8.98 15.35 -1.42
N ALA A 324 8.06 15.08 -0.49
CA ALA A 324 7.33 16.10 0.25
C ALA A 324 8.19 16.82 1.30
N ALA A 325 9.17 16.14 1.88
CA ALA A 325 10.10 16.69 2.86
C ALA A 325 11.52 16.19 2.53
N PRO A 326 12.17 16.75 1.50
CA PRO A 326 13.43 16.24 1.02
C PRO A 326 14.54 16.49 2.04
N ALA A 327 15.04 15.41 2.61
CA ALA A 327 16.17 15.40 3.52
C ALA A 327 16.95 14.10 3.29
N ARG A 328 18.23 14.09 3.69
CA ARG A 328 19.05 12.87 3.62
C ARG A 328 18.34 11.69 4.30
N ASP A 329 17.68 11.94 5.42
CA ASP A 329 16.96 10.90 6.17
C ASP A 329 15.70 10.39 5.47
N THR A 330 14.93 11.24 4.77
CA THR A 330 13.73 10.79 4.05
C THR A 330 14.09 10.00 2.79
N TRP A 331 15.16 10.38 2.10
CA TRP A 331 15.71 9.59 1.00
C TRP A 331 16.32 8.25 1.47
N ARG A 332 16.97 8.23 2.63
CA ARG A 332 17.44 6.98 3.28
C ARG A 332 16.27 6.06 3.62
N ILE A 333 15.19 6.59 4.19
CA ILE A 333 13.96 5.82 4.44
C ILE A 333 13.45 5.20 3.14
N GLN A 334 13.31 6.00 2.07
CA GLN A 334 12.84 5.49 0.78
C GLN A 334 13.74 4.39 0.21
N ALA A 335 15.07 4.58 0.26
CA ALA A 335 16.03 3.60 -0.23
C ALA A 335 15.94 2.27 0.55
N HIS A 336 15.79 2.35 1.88
CA HIS A 336 15.66 1.18 2.73
C HIS A 336 14.35 0.43 2.53
N VAL A 337 13.22 1.14 2.43
CA VAL A 337 11.91 0.50 2.15
C VAL A 337 11.96 -0.22 0.79
N GLN A 338 12.44 0.46 -0.27
CA GLN A 338 12.56 -0.15 -1.59
C GLN A 338 13.53 -1.34 -1.61
N LEU A 339 14.68 -1.25 -0.94
CA LEU A 339 15.62 -2.37 -0.86
C LEU A 339 14.99 -3.59 -0.18
N GLY A 340 14.30 -3.39 0.93
CA GLY A 340 13.60 -4.48 1.63
C GLY A 340 12.52 -5.14 0.77
N SER A 341 11.66 -4.33 0.13
CA SER A 341 10.61 -4.83 -0.75
C SER A 341 11.16 -5.53 -2.00
N VAL A 342 12.19 -4.99 -2.64
CA VAL A 342 12.81 -5.63 -3.82
C VAL A 342 13.45 -6.97 -3.44
N LEU A 343 14.17 -7.04 -2.32
CA LEU A 343 14.75 -8.30 -1.84
C LEU A 343 13.68 -9.36 -1.54
N ALA A 344 12.53 -8.96 -0.98
CA ALA A 344 11.40 -9.85 -0.76
C ALA A 344 10.78 -10.36 -2.08
N LEU A 345 10.60 -9.48 -3.06
CA LEU A 345 10.09 -9.86 -4.39
C LEU A 345 11.08 -10.76 -5.15
N VAL A 346 12.38 -10.50 -5.05
CA VAL A 346 13.41 -11.39 -5.62
C VAL A 346 13.44 -12.73 -4.89
N ALA A 347 13.26 -12.76 -3.56
CA ALA A 347 13.12 -14.01 -2.80
C ALA A 347 11.96 -14.86 -3.33
N TYR A 348 10.81 -14.24 -3.61
CA TYR A 348 9.67 -14.90 -4.23
C TYR A 348 10.00 -15.44 -5.63
N LEU A 349 10.62 -14.63 -6.49
CA LEU A 349 10.93 -15.01 -7.87
C LEU A 349 12.01 -16.10 -7.99
N THR A 350 12.96 -16.14 -7.06
CA THR A 350 14.10 -17.08 -7.09
C THR A 350 13.89 -18.31 -6.21
N GLY A 351 12.88 -18.30 -5.34
CA GLY A 351 12.68 -19.35 -4.33
C GLY A 351 13.74 -19.34 -3.21
N LEU A 352 14.44 -18.20 -3.00
CA LEU A 352 15.50 -18.05 -2.02
C LEU A 352 15.03 -17.22 -0.81
N PRO A 353 14.42 -17.84 0.23
CA PRO A 353 13.79 -17.13 1.34
C PRO A 353 14.76 -16.25 2.17
N TRP A 354 16.05 -16.59 2.21
CA TRP A 354 17.05 -15.80 2.93
C TRP A 354 17.21 -14.38 2.40
N LEU A 355 16.88 -14.12 1.13
CA LEU A 355 16.86 -12.76 0.57
C LEU A 355 15.80 -11.89 1.25
N ALA A 356 14.62 -12.44 1.56
CA ALA A 356 13.58 -11.72 2.28
C ALA A 356 14.01 -11.40 3.73
N ALA A 357 14.71 -12.33 4.39
CA ALA A 357 15.28 -12.08 5.71
C ALA A 357 16.37 -10.99 5.68
N LEU A 358 17.23 -10.96 4.66
CA LEU A 358 18.15 -9.84 4.45
C LEU A 358 17.40 -8.53 4.21
N GLY A 359 16.29 -8.57 3.48
CA GLY A 359 15.39 -7.43 3.26
C GLY A 359 14.74 -6.90 4.54
N ALA A 360 14.61 -7.72 5.59
CA ALA A 360 14.10 -7.29 6.88
C ALA A 360 15.01 -6.24 7.56
N VAL A 361 16.33 -6.31 7.36
CA VAL A 361 17.30 -5.38 7.97
C VAL A 361 17.04 -3.92 7.53
N PRO A 362 17.04 -3.58 6.22
CA PRO A 362 16.72 -2.22 5.81
C PRO A 362 15.26 -1.86 6.15
N MET A 363 14.31 -2.79 6.12
CA MET A 363 12.91 -2.50 6.48
C MET A 363 12.75 -2.09 7.96
N ILE A 364 13.43 -2.78 8.87
CA ILE A 364 13.48 -2.43 10.30
C ILE A 364 14.18 -1.08 10.47
N SER A 365 15.30 -0.85 9.79
CA SER A 365 16.01 0.44 9.78
C SER A 365 15.08 1.58 9.35
N ALA A 366 14.36 1.41 8.24
CA ALA A 366 13.36 2.38 7.77
C ALA A 366 12.28 2.65 8.82
N THR A 367 11.76 1.59 9.45
CA THR A 367 10.73 1.70 10.51
C THR A 367 11.22 2.54 11.69
N ILE A 368 12.43 2.29 12.17
CA ILE A 368 13.06 3.06 13.26
C ILE A 368 13.25 4.53 12.84
N LEU A 369 13.79 4.76 11.64
CA LEU A 369 13.99 6.12 11.12
C LEU A 369 12.66 6.86 10.99
N VAL A 370 11.60 6.23 10.48
CA VAL A 370 10.26 6.84 10.37
C VAL A 370 9.70 7.17 11.76
N ALA A 371 9.83 6.26 12.73
CA ALA A 371 9.33 6.42 14.09
C ALA A 371 10.05 7.50 14.90
N ARG A 372 11.37 7.70 14.68
CA ARG A 372 12.22 8.55 15.53
C ARG A 372 11.62 9.92 15.89
N PRO A 373 11.22 10.79 14.96
CA PRO A 373 10.67 12.11 15.31
C PRO A 373 9.22 12.09 15.79
N LEU A 374 8.52 10.95 15.70
CA LEU A 374 7.16 10.81 16.20
C LEU A 374 7.15 10.52 17.71
N PHE A 375 8.17 9.80 18.20
CA PHE A 375 8.23 9.36 19.60
C PHE A 375 9.31 10.09 20.41
N TRP A 376 10.47 10.38 19.83
CA TRP A 376 11.57 11.08 20.49
C TRP A 376 11.65 12.52 19.97
N ARG A 377 11.13 13.47 20.75
CA ARG A 377 11.40 14.90 20.53
C ARG A 377 12.85 15.19 20.91
N GLY A 378 13.55 16.01 20.13
CA GLY A 378 14.85 16.52 20.56
C GLY A 378 14.68 17.34 21.84
N ALA A 379 15.67 17.35 22.73
CA ALA A 379 15.61 18.10 23.99
C ALA A 379 15.27 19.59 23.82
N ASN A 380 15.48 20.14 22.61
CA ASN A 380 15.22 21.54 22.26
C ASN A 380 13.81 21.82 21.71
N ASP A 381 12.96 20.79 21.50
CA ASP A 381 11.61 20.97 20.94
C ASP A 381 10.53 21.15 22.03
N ASN A 382 10.92 21.65 23.21
CA ASN A 382 10.02 21.83 24.34
C ASN A 382 9.37 23.22 24.27
N PRO A 383 8.07 23.36 23.92
CA PRO A 383 7.40 24.67 23.87
C PRO A 383 7.28 25.33 25.25
N LEU A 384 7.58 24.60 26.33
CA LEU A 384 7.61 25.12 27.71
C LEU A 384 8.87 25.96 28.00
N LEU A 385 9.97 25.79 27.25
CA LEU A 385 11.16 26.63 27.39
C LEU A 385 11.03 27.98 26.65
N MET A 386 10.04 28.12 25.77
CA MET A 386 9.76 29.38 25.04
C MET A 386 8.79 30.32 25.79
N ARG A 387 8.47 30.06 27.06
CA ARG A 387 7.61 30.92 27.89
C ARG A 387 8.38 31.74 28.93
N VAL A 388 9.70 31.84 28.82
CA VAL A 388 10.54 32.63 29.72
C VAL A 388 11.35 33.65 28.89
N THR A 389 10.66 34.70 28.45
CA THR A 389 11.23 36.02 28.12
C THR A 389 10.14 37.05 28.30
#